data_AF-A0A2A5T5E1-F1
#
_entry.id   AF-A0A2A5T5E1-F1
#
_cell.length_a   1.000
_cell.length_b   1.000
_cell.length_c   1.000
_cell.angle_alpha   90.00
_cell.angle_beta   90.00
_cell.angle_gamma   90.00
#
_symmetry.space_group_name_H-M   'P 1'
#
loop_
_entity.id
_entity.type
_entity.pdbx_description
1 polymer ?
#
loop_
_entity_poly.entity_id
_entity_poly.type
_entity_poly.pdbx_seq_one_letter_code
_entity_poly.pdbx_strand_id
1 'polypeptide(L)' 'MDQQKLTLVKCPQCGVPVVWSDISPFRPFCNKRCQLIDLGEWEKGEKSISNVLDISDD' A
#
# COMPACT_ATOMS: atom_id res chain seq x y z
N MET A 1 26.71 -19.93 -1.66
CA MET A 1 25.29 -20.34 -1.58
C MET A 1 24.52 -19.07 -1.29
N ASP A 2 23.91 -18.47 -2.32
CA ASP A 2 23.19 -17.22 -2.16
C ASP A 2 21.90 -17.46 -1.37
N GLN A 3 21.88 -17.02 -0.13
CA GLN A 3 20.65 -16.92 0.64
C GLN A 3 19.83 -15.78 0.02
N GLN A 4 18.92 -16.13 -0.90
CA GLN A 4 17.99 -15.16 -1.48
C GLN A 4 17.06 -14.64 -0.38
N LYS A 5 17.34 -13.43 0.09
CA LYS A 5 16.51 -12.70 1.04
C LYS A 5 15.23 -12.26 0.33
N LEU A 6 14.09 -12.82 0.73
CA LEU A 6 12.78 -12.38 0.26
C LEU A 6 12.45 -11.01 0.85
N THR A 7 12.16 -10.04 -0.02
CA THR A 7 11.66 -8.73 0.41
C THR A 7 10.20 -8.87 0.84
N LEU A 8 9.89 -8.46 2.07
CA LEU A 8 8.53 -8.44 2.61
C LEU A 8 8.07 -6.99 2.81
N VAL A 9 6.84 -6.70 2.41
CA VAL A 9 6.16 -5.42 2.66
C VAL A 9 4.89 -5.64 3.47
N LYS A 10 4.40 -4.63 4.18
CA LYS A 10 3.12 -4.73 4.89
C LYS A 10 1.96 -4.38 3.95
N CYS A 11 0.90 -5.18 3.98
CA CYS A 11 -0.37 -4.84 3.35
C CYS A 11 -0.91 -3.51 3.94
N PRO A 12 -1.15 -2.46 3.14
CA PRO A 12 -1.62 -1.18 3.65
C PRO A 12 -2.99 -1.27 4.35
N GLN A 13 -3.83 -2.24 3.97
CA GLN A 13 -5.18 -2.37 4.49
C GLN A 13 -5.27 -3.14 5.81
N CYS A 14 -4.43 -4.16 6.00
CA CYS A 14 -4.57 -5.10 7.12
C CYS A 14 -3.25 -5.48 7.81
N GLY A 15 -2.12 -4.96 7.34
CA GLY A 15 -0.80 -5.15 7.94
C GLY A 15 -0.14 -6.51 7.71
N VAL A 16 -0.82 -7.47 7.09
CA VAL A 16 -0.26 -8.79 6.77
C VAL A 16 1.01 -8.65 5.90
N PRO A 17 2.12 -9.35 6.21
CA PRO A 17 3.30 -9.36 5.37
C PRO A 17 3.04 -9.98 3.99
N VAL A 18 3.51 -9.33 2.93
CA VAL A 18 3.36 -9.74 1.53
C VAL A 18 4.75 -9.85 0.90
N VAL A 19 5.00 -10.94 0.16
CA VAL A 19 6.26 -11.13 -0.57
C VAL A 19 6.27 -10.20 -1.77
N TRP A 20 7.33 -9.40 -1.89
CA TRP A 20 7.54 -8.50 -3.03
C TRP A 20 8.09 -9.27 -4.24
N SER A 21 7.23 -10.10 -4.85
CA SER A 21 7.51 -10.89 -6.05
C SER A 21 6.23 -11.22 -6.81
N ASP A 22 6.36 -11.82 -8.00
CA ASP A 22 5.22 -12.22 -8.84
C ASP A 22 4.30 -13.28 -8.21
N ILE A 23 4.77 -13.98 -7.18
CA ILE A 23 3.96 -14.92 -6.39
C ILE A 23 2.80 -14.19 -5.67
N SER A 24 2.95 -12.89 -5.38
CA SER A 24 1.91 -12.05 -4.79
C SER A 24 1.31 -11.14 -5.87
N PRO A 25 0.25 -11.57 -6.58
CA PRO A 25 -0.31 -10.84 -7.73
C PRO A 25 -1.00 -9.53 -7.33
N PHE A 26 -1.42 -9.39 -6.07
CA PHE A 26 -2.10 -8.20 -5.56
C PHE A 26 -1.18 -7.27 -4.75
N ARG A 27 0.14 -7.50 -4.75
CA ARG A 27 1.11 -6.67 -4.03
C ARG A 27 0.89 -5.17 -4.32
N PRO A 28 0.94 -4.26 -3.31
CA PRO A 28 1.32 -4.49 -1.92
C PRO A 28 0.23 -5.15 -1.04
N PHE A 29 -0.96 -5.42 -1.57
CA PHE A 29 -2.06 -6.00 -0.81
C PHE A 29 -1.94 -7.53 -0.68
N CYS A 30 -2.40 -8.07 0.44
CA CYS A 30 -2.35 -9.52 0.67
C CYS A 30 -3.36 -10.31 -0.18
N ASN A 31 -4.40 -9.64 -0.71
CA ASN A 31 -5.40 -10.23 -1.60
C ASN A 31 -6.22 -9.13 -2.31
N LYS A 32 -7.05 -9.57 -3.28
CA LYS A 32 -7.98 -8.70 -4.03
C LYS A 32 -8.95 -7.93 -3.14
N ARG A 33 -9.42 -8.51 -2.03
CA ARG A 33 -10.35 -7.84 -1.11
C ARG A 33 -9.69 -6.60 -0.48
N CYS A 34 -8.45 -6.70 -0.02
CA CYS A 34 -7.73 -5.57 0.56
C CYS A 34 -7.48 -4.45 -0.45
N GLN A 35 -7.16 -4.80 -1.70
CA GLN A 35 -7.03 -3.83 -2.79
C GLN A 35 -8.33 -3.06 -3.05
N LEU A 36 -9.48 -3.76 -3.08
CA LEU A 36 -10.78 -3.14 -3.33
C LEU A 36 -11.26 -2.27 -2.17
N ILE A 37 -10.97 -2.65 -0.92
CA ILE A 37 -11.31 -1.81 0.24
C ILE A 37 -10.51 -0.51 0.18
N ASP A 38 -9.19 -0.60 -0.06
CA ASP A 38 -8.34 0.59 -0.19
C ASP A 38 -8.90 1.55 -1.24
N LEU A 39 -9.22 1.05 -2.45
CA LEU A 39 -9.84 1.83 -3.51
C LEU A 39 -11.16 2.49 -3.06
N GLY A 40 -12.02 1.75 -2.36
CA GLY A 40 -13.29 2.28 -1.85
C GLY A 40 -13.13 3.38 -0.80
N GLU A 41 -12.09 3.33 0.04
CA GLU A 41 -11.78 4.39 1.01
C GLU A 41 -11.35 5.69 0.31
N TRP A 42 -10.63 5.60 -0.81
CA TRP A 42 -10.31 6.76 -1.66
C TRP A 42 -11.55 7.36 -2.31
N GLU A 43 -12.41 6.53 -2.90
CA GLU A 43 -13.64 6.99 -3.54
C GLU A 43 -14.59 7.70 -2.56
N LYS A 44 -14.61 7.26 -1.30
CA LYS A 44 -15.39 7.90 -0.22
C LYS A 44 -14.74 9.13 0.38
N GLY A 45 -13.50 9.44 0.01
CA GLY A 45 -12.73 10.55 0.59
C GLY A 45 -12.23 10.30 2.02
N GLU A 46 -12.25 9.05 2.50
CA GLU A 46 -11.65 8.66 3.79
C GLU A 46 -10.12 8.77 3.73
N LYS A 47 -9.55 8.56 2.53
CA LYS A 47 -8.16 8.86 2.20
C LYS A 47 -8.11 10.09 1.29
N SER A 48 -7.25 11.05 1.65
CA SER A 48 -7.01 12.26 0.86
C SER A 48 -5.54 12.64 0.91
N ILE A 49 -5.06 13.29 -0.16
CA ILE A 49 -3.73 13.87 -0.20
C ILE A 49 -3.88 15.32 0.23
N SER A 50 -3.30 15.68 1.37
CA SER A 50 -3.24 17.08 1.79
C SER A 50 -2.27 17.85 0.89
N ASN A 51 -2.68 19.01 0.39
CA ASN A 51 -1.77 19.91 -0.30
C ASN A 51 -0.98 20.72 0.74
N VAL A 52 0.11 20.16 1.26
CA VAL A 52 1.03 20.88 2.16
C VAL A 52 1.99 21.71 1.31
N LEU A 53 1.46 22.73 0.65
CA LEU A 53 2.26 23.86 0.20
C LEU A 53 1.86 25.05 1.07
N ASP A 54 2.31 25.04 2.33
CA ASP A 54 2.40 26.26 3.13
C ASP A 54 3.54 27.11 2.53
N ILE A 55 3.28 27.70 1.36
CA ILE A 55 4.06 28.84 0.89
C ILE A 55 3.53 30.01 1.72
N SER A 56 4.19 30.26 2.85
CA SER A 56 4.02 31.51 3.57
C SER A 56 4.53 32.64 2.66
N ASP A 57 3.61 33.40 2.06
CA ASP A 57 3.93 34.68 1.45
C ASP A 57 4.25 35.69 2.58
N ASP A 58 5.54 35.96 2.78
CA ASP A 58 6.06 37.15 3.46
C ASP A 58 6.70 38.07 2.41
#